data_AF-A0A9P6G3F8-F1
#
_entry.id   AF-A0A9P6G3F8-F1
#
_cell.length_a   1.000
_cell.length_b   1.000
_cell.length_c   1.000
_cell.angle_alpha   90.00
_cell.angle_beta   90.00
_cell.angle_gamma   90.00
#
_symmetry.space_group_name_H-M   'P 1'
#
loop_
_entity.id
_entity.type
_entity.pdbx_description
1 polymer ?
#
loop_
_entity_poly.entity_id
_entity_poly.type
_entity_poly.pdbx_seq_one_letter_code
_entity_poly.pdbx_strand_id
1 'polypeptide(L)'
;MDKKPDAYDPKKALRMVFGNNPDQHILNVVRESCREAFSLPSFNTTLQTIKSHFYDRNYDAVFQNPEHLPVYSARYAPSRALCYYHLFLEHPVLMKILEGGPSTILCIGSGAGSELVGITAAMVHANPALKIKKKKVISKTKDKVDLQEEEDGQQVVEHGSEACTPTESVNEEAQPPQEATSSGKGHDNTLGMEKLSVTEDTADAATTTEELPPPTKSAVKKKGRSNRHQVTIVMQDYVDWSPILTPMEEVIRRQMALGSERLKCETEVGNVLDLSQSLLERIARADLITFMFVLNELFQDKKRTMLLVAKIVAAMPSGAHMLVVDSAGSFSNLQVGERVYMVYMLLDHLRDLEIVYQDDSTWYRCPPTVTYPLKLENMRHFIRIYKKL
;
A
#
# COMPACT_ATOMS: atom_id res chain seq x y z
N MET A 1 15.40 -33.34 -33.71
CA MET A 1 15.42 -33.37 -32.23
C MET A 1 14.62 -32.18 -31.73
N ASP A 2 13.32 -32.37 -31.52
CA ASP A 2 12.47 -31.34 -30.92
C ASP A 2 12.85 -31.21 -29.45
N LYS A 3 13.56 -30.13 -29.11
CA LYS A 3 13.78 -29.75 -27.71
C LYS A 3 12.40 -29.49 -27.12
N LYS A 4 11.96 -30.36 -26.19
CA LYS A 4 10.81 -30.06 -25.32
C LYS A 4 11.06 -28.66 -24.73
N PRO A 5 10.07 -27.76 -24.77
CA PRO A 5 10.21 -26.46 -24.14
C PRO A 5 10.54 -26.66 -22.66
N ASP A 6 11.56 -25.97 -22.17
CA ASP A 6 11.97 -26.01 -20.77
C ASP A 6 10.74 -25.82 -19.88
N ALA A 7 10.58 -26.69 -18.88
CA ALA A 7 9.49 -26.55 -17.92
C ALA A 7 9.63 -25.19 -17.23
N TYR A 8 8.53 -24.43 -17.17
CA TYR A 8 8.49 -23.14 -16.49
C TYR A 8 8.95 -23.29 -15.03
N ASP A 9 10.03 -22.59 -14.67
CA ASP A 9 10.55 -22.50 -13.30
C ASP A 9 10.19 -21.13 -12.69
N PRO A 10 9.32 -21.12 -11.67
CA PRO A 10 8.91 -19.91 -10.99
C PRO A 10 10.05 -19.08 -10.40
N LYS A 11 11.01 -19.75 -9.76
CA LYS A 11 12.12 -19.07 -9.08
C LYS A 11 13.06 -18.44 -10.10
N LYS A 12 13.26 -19.13 -11.24
CA LYS A 12 14.00 -18.60 -12.38
C LYS A 12 13.34 -17.36 -12.98
N ALA A 13 12.02 -17.37 -13.16
CA ALA A 13 11.27 -16.21 -13.67
C ALA A 13 11.34 -15.01 -12.72
N LEU A 14 11.20 -15.22 -11.41
CA LEU A 14 11.35 -14.16 -10.40
C LEU A 14 12.79 -13.60 -10.40
N ARG A 15 13.78 -14.48 -10.46
CA ARG A 15 15.20 -14.10 -10.52
C ARG A 15 15.56 -13.36 -11.81
N MET A 16 14.87 -13.63 -12.92
CA MET A 16 15.04 -12.86 -14.16
C MET A 16 14.58 -11.42 -14.02
N VAL A 17 13.56 -11.16 -13.20
CA VAL A 17 13.06 -9.81 -12.95
C VAL A 17 13.90 -9.13 -11.87
N PHE A 18 13.91 -9.67 -10.66
CA PHE A 18 14.53 -9.02 -9.50
C PHE A 18 16.02 -9.32 -9.31
N GLY A 19 16.60 -10.22 -10.10
CA GLY A 19 17.93 -10.74 -9.80
C GLY A 19 17.95 -11.46 -8.46
N ASN A 20 18.96 -11.20 -7.64
CA ASN A 20 19.12 -11.83 -6.32
C ASN A 20 18.56 -10.97 -5.18
N ASN A 21 18.11 -9.73 -5.44
CA ASN A 21 17.69 -8.79 -4.40
C ASN A 21 16.50 -7.93 -4.88
N PRO A 22 15.26 -8.35 -4.58
CA PRO A 22 14.05 -7.59 -4.91
C PRO A 22 14.05 -6.17 -4.36
N ASP A 23 14.50 -5.97 -3.12
CA ASP A 23 14.52 -4.64 -2.50
C ASP A 23 15.42 -3.67 -3.26
N GLN A 24 16.63 -4.12 -3.64
CA GLN A 24 17.52 -3.30 -4.46
C GLN A 24 16.92 -3.03 -5.85
N HIS A 25 16.22 -3.98 -6.44
CA HIS A 25 15.55 -3.78 -7.72
C HIS A 25 14.44 -2.72 -7.63
N ILE A 26 13.61 -2.77 -6.59
CA ILE A 26 12.58 -1.77 -6.31
C ILE A 26 13.20 -0.37 -6.19
N LEU A 27 14.29 -0.24 -5.44
CA LEU A 27 15.01 1.03 -5.31
C LEU A 27 15.61 1.51 -6.64
N ASN A 28 16.09 0.60 -7.49
CA ASN A 28 16.60 0.93 -8.81
C ASN A 28 15.50 1.45 -9.74
N VAL A 29 14.28 0.92 -9.65
CA VAL A 29 13.11 1.43 -10.38
C VAL A 29 12.85 2.89 -9.98
N VAL A 30 12.76 3.19 -8.69
CA VAL A 30 12.53 4.56 -8.21
C VAL A 30 13.70 5.48 -8.58
N ARG A 31 14.94 4.99 -8.46
CA ARG A 31 16.13 5.77 -8.83
C ARG A 31 16.13 6.13 -10.31
N GLU A 32 15.74 5.19 -11.17
CA GLU A 32 15.69 5.43 -12.62
C GLU A 32 14.55 6.38 -12.97
N SER A 33 13.36 6.20 -12.40
CA SER A 33 12.22 7.10 -12.66
C SER A 33 12.47 8.53 -12.19
N CYS A 34 13.25 8.70 -11.12
CA CYS A 34 13.59 10.01 -10.57
C CYS A 34 14.96 10.53 -11.03
N ARG A 35 15.56 9.97 -12.09
CA ARG A 35 16.91 10.34 -12.54
C ARG A 35 17.05 11.83 -12.87
N GLU A 36 16.03 12.40 -13.51
CA GLU A 36 16.01 13.83 -13.85
C GLU A 36 16.01 14.69 -12.60
N ALA A 37 15.24 14.31 -11.56
CA ALA A 37 15.22 14.99 -10.28
C ALA A 37 16.63 15.05 -9.66
N PHE A 38 17.33 13.90 -9.59
CA PHE A 38 18.70 13.84 -9.06
C PHE A 38 19.72 14.68 -9.85
N SER A 39 19.40 15.03 -11.10
CA SER A 39 20.27 15.82 -11.96
C SER A 39 20.00 17.33 -11.84
N LEU A 40 18.96 17.75 -11.10
CA LEU A 40 18.63 19.16 -10.90
C LEU A 40 19.70 19.86 -10.07
N PRO A 41 20.26 21.00 -10.53
CA PRO A 41 21.18 21.81 -9.72
C PRO A 41 20.54 22.30 -8.41
N SER A 42 19.22 22.51 -8.42
CA SER A 42 18.42 22.94 -7.27
C SER A 42 18.00 21.80 -6.34
N PHE A 43 18.35 20.54 -6.62
CA PHE A 43 17.83 19.38 -5.87
C PHE A 43 17.94 19.54 -4.35
N ASN A 44 19.14 19.88 -3.86
CA ASN A 44 19.38 20.02 -2.43
C ASN A 44 18.66 21.22 -1.82
N THR A 45 18.63 22.36 -2.51
CA THR A 45 17.90 23.55 -2.03
C THR A 45 16.40 23.29 -1.99
N THR A 46 15.84 22.68 -3.03
CA THR A 46 14.41 22.30 -3.08
C THR A 46 14.08 21.28 -2.00
N LEU A 47 14.95 20.29 -1.76
CA LEU A 47 14.75 19.30 -0.70
C LEU A 47 14.72 19.96 0.69
N GLN A 48 15.58 20.94 0.95
CA GLN A 48 15.57 21.68 2.21
C GLN A 48 14.31 22.54 2.36
N THR A 49 13.85 23.19 1.29
CA THR A 49 12.56 23.92 1.28
C THR A 49 11.39 22.99 1.62
N ILE A 50 11.33 21.81 1.00
CA ILE A 50 10.30 20.80 1.29
C ILE A 50 10.34 20.40 2.78
N LYS A 51 11.53 20.16 3.34
CA LYS A 51 11.67 19.84 4.78
C LYS A 51 11.17 20.96 5.68
N SER A 52 11.45 22.22 5.33
CA SER A 52 10.94 23.38 6.07
C SER A 52 9.41 23.42 6.06
N HIS A 53 8.78 23.21 4.90
CA HIS A 53 7.32 23.19 4.81
C HIS A 53 6.69 22.06 5.64
N PHE A 54 7.32 20.88 5.71
CA PHE A 54 6.87 19.81 6.62
C PHE A 54 7.01 20.18 8.09
N TYR A 55 8.11 20.83 8.46
CA TYR A 55 8.30 21.33 9.83
C TYR A 55 7.19 22.32 10.22
N ASP A 56 6.84 23.22 9.30
CA ASP A 56 5.77 24.22 9.48
C ASP A 56 4.35 23.65 9.29
N ARG A 57 4.22 22.35 8.98
CA ARG A 57 2.94 21.68 8.63
C ARG A 57 2.20 22.34 7.46
N ASN A 58 2.92 22.97 6.55
CA ASN A 58 2.39 23.61 5.35
C ASN A 58 2.45 22.65 4.16
N TYR A 59 1.57 21.64 4.17
CA TYR A 59 1.51 20.60 3.13
C TYR A 59 1.18 21.18 1.75
N ASP A 60 0.31 22.20 1.69
CA ASP A 60 -0.05 22.87 0.44
C ASP A 60 1.16 23.48 -0.27
N ALA A 61 2.07 24.13 0.47
CA ALA A 61 3.30 24.67 -0.12
C ALA A 61 4.25 23.57 -0.64
N VAL A 62 4.18 22.35 -0.08
CA VAL A 62 4.93 21.21 -0.62
C VAL A 62 4.35 20.80 -1.97
N PHE A 63 3.04 20.57 -2.06
CA PHE A 63 2.45 19.86 -3.18
C PHE A 63 1.86 20.76 -4.28
N GLN A 64 1.58 22.02 -4.01
CA GLN A 64 1.11 22.97 -5.02
C GLN A 64 2.23 23.57 -5.87
N ASN A 65 3.51 23.39 -5.48
CA ASN A 65 4.64 23.77 -6.32
C ASN A 65 5.11 22.55 -7.16
N PRO A 66 4.93 22.56 -8.49
CA PRO A 66 5.33 21.44 -9.35
C PRO A 66 6.82 21.10 -9.29
N GLU A 67 7.68 22.07 -8.97
CA GLU A 67 9.13 21.85 -8.85
C GLU A 67 9.50 20.98 -7.64
N HIS A 68 8.63 20.92 -6.63
CA HIS A 68 8.84 20.11 -5.44
C HIS A 68 8.55 18.63 -5.70
N LEU A 69 7.56 18.31 -6.53
CA LEU A 69 7.06 16.95 -6.76
C LEU A 69 8.15 15.92 -7.15
N PRO A 70 9.04 16.19 -8.13
CA PRO A 70 10.10 15.24 -8.48
C PRO A 70 11.11 15.03 -7.35
N VAL A 71 11.44 16.08 -6.60
CA VAL A 71 12.38 16.02 -5.47
C VAL A 71 11.73 15.29 -4.28
N TYR A 72 10.44 15.52 -4.03
CA TYR A 72 9.66 14.82 -3.03
C TYR A 72 9.59 13.32 -3.32
N SER A 73 9.20 12.94 -4.54
CA SER A 73 9.12 11.53 -4.93
C SER A 73 10.48 10.84 -4.80
N ALA A 74 11.57 11.45 -5.29
CA ALA A 74 12.93 10.92 -5.16
C ALA A 74 13.36 10.71 -3.69
N ARG A 75 12.90 11.58 -2.77
CA ARG A 75 13.28 11.51 -1.35
C ARG A 75 12.45 10.52 -0.54
N TYR A 76 11.13 10.51 -0.72
CA TYR A 76 10.19 9.89 0.20
C TYR A 76 9.53 8.63 -0.35
N ALA A 77 9.46 8.46 -1.67
CA ALA A 77 8.86 7.26 -2.26
C ALA A 77 9.64 5.94 -2.01
N PRO A 78 10.98 5.90 -2.00
CA PRO A 78 11.72 4.64 -1.96
C PRO A 78 11.45 3.79 -0.71
N SER A 79 11.52 4.40 0.49
CA SER A 79 11.28 3.69 1.76
C SER A 79 9.83 3.20 1.86
N ARG A 80 8.87 4.03 1.42
CA ARG A 80 7.45 3.68 1.39
C ARG A 80 7.18 2.53 0.41
N ALA A 81 7.73 2.59 -0.79
CA ALA A 81 7.59 1.52 -1.79
C ALA A 81 8.08 0.16 -1.25
N LEU A 82 9.23 0.13 -0.55
CA LEU A 82 9.73 -1.09 0.08
C LEU A 82 8.82 -1.59 1.21
N CYS A 83 8.32 -0.69 2.06
CA CYS A 83 7.36 -1.06 3.10
C CYS A 83 6.09 -1.65 2.50
N TYR A 84 5.53 -1.00 1.49
CA TYR A 84 4.26 -1.42 0.87
C TYR A 84 4.41 -2.76 0.14
N TYR A 85 5.55 -2.95 -0.55
CA TYR A 85 5.91 -4.24 -1.12
C TYR A 85 5.90 -5.36 -0.07
N HIS A 86 6.57 -5.16 1.08
CA HIS A 86 6.62 -6.17 2.15
C HIS A 86 5.25 -6.43 2.78
N LEU A 87 4.43 -5.39 2.99
CA LEU A 87 3.06 -5.55 3.49
C LEU A 87 2.25 -6.50 2.61
N PHE A 88 2.33 -6.36 1.28
CA PHE A 88 1.63 -7.26 0.36
C PHE A 88 2.16 -8.71 0.41
N LEU A 89 3.45 -8.91 0.69
CA LEU A 89 4.03 -10.25 0.82
C LEU A 89 3.72 -10.92 2.17
N GLU A 90 3.68 -10.13 3.24
CA GLU A 90 3.51 -10.61 4.62
C GLU A 90 2.05 -10.89 4.95
N HIS A 91 1.11 -10.22 4.29
CA HIS A 91 -0.33 -10.40 4.52
C HIS A 91 -1.00 -11.20 3.40
N PRO A 92 -1.36 -12.48 3.64
CA PRO A 92 -1.96 -13.35 2.61
C PRO A 92 -3.24 -12.79 1.98
N VAL A 93 -3.98 -11.97 2.71
CA VAL A 93 -5.21 -11.31 2.24
C VAL A 93 -4.90 -10.34 1.11
N LEU A 94 -3.87 -9.50 1.27
CA LEU A 94 -3.43 -8.55 0.23
C LEU A 94 -2.85 -9.31 -0.97
N MET A 95 -2.02 -10.32 -0.72
CA MET A 95 -1.46 -11.15 -1.78
C MET A 95 -2.54 -11.85 -2.61
N LYS A 96 -3.62 -12.32 -1.97
CA LYS A 96 -4.74 -12.98 -2.63
C LYS A 96 -5.49 -12.06 -3.58
N ILE A 97 -5.55 -10.75 -3.31
CA ILE A 97 -6.17 -9.76 -4.22
C ILE A 97 -5.39 -9.64 -5.53
N LEU A 98 -4.06 -9.81 -5.47
CA LEU A 98 -3.20 -9.82 -6.67
C LEU A 98 -3.26 -11.15 -7.44
N GLU A 99 -3.67 -12.24 -6.78
CA GLU A 99 -3.66 -13.62 -7.33
C GLU A 99 -5.04 -14.15 -7.76
N GLY A 100 -6.11 -13.65 -7.17
CA GLY A 100 -7.44 -14.28 -7.21
C GLY A 100 -8.21 -14.10 -8.51
N GLY A 101 -7.80 -13.13 -9.36
CA GLY A 101 -8.54 -12.77 -10.56
C GLY A 101 -8.12 -11.39 -11.08
N PRO A 102 -8.86 -10.82 -12.05
CA PRO A 102 -8.84 -9.38 -12.26
C PRO A 102 -9.25 -8.66 -10.98
N SER A 103 -8.54 -7.60 -10.61
CA SER A 103 -8.85 -6.82 -9.42
C SER A 103 -8.61 -5.32 -9.64
N THR A 104 -9.30 -4.49 -8.86
CA THR A 104 -9.14 -3.04 -8.85
C THR A 104 -8.70 -2.57 -7.46
N ILE A 105 -7.59 -1.85 -7.40
CA ILE A 105 -7.03 -1.25 -6.19
C ILE A 105 -7.15 0.27 -6.32
N LEU A 106 -7.95 0.89 -5.46
CA LEU A 106 -8.09 2.35 -5.38
C LEU A 106 -7.15 2.88 -4.30
N CYS A 107 -6.14 3.64 -4.71
CA CYS A 107 -5.10 4.15 -3.83
C CYS A 107 -5.31 5.64 -3.53
N ILE A 108 -5.78 5.95 -2.32
CA ILE A 108 -6.07 7.32 -1.87
C ILE A 108 -4.78 8.00 -1.42
N GLY A 109 -4.45 9.16 -1.99
CA GLY A 109 -3.22 9.90 -1.68
C GLY A 109 -1.95 9.30 -2.29
N SER A 110 -2.11 8.50 -3.35
CA SER A 110 -1.03 7.69 -3.93
C SER A 110 -0.08 8.47 -4.86
N GLY A 111 -0.22 9.79 -4.95
CA GLY A 111 0.37 10.59 -6.04
C GLY A 111 1.89 10.45 -6.20
N ALA A 112 2.63 10.28 -5.12
CA ALA A 112 4.10 10.23 -5.17
C ALA A 112 4.70 8.93 -5.75
N GLY A 113 3.87 7.93 -6.06
CA GLY A 113 4.28 6.70 -6.76
C GLY A 113 4.73 5.52 -5.88
N SER A 114 4.72 5.67 -4.56
CA SER A 114 5.15 4.60 -3.63
C SER A 114 4.28 3.35 -3.73
N GLU A 115 2.95 3.52 -3.75
CA GLU A 115 2.00 2.42 -3.87
C GLU A 115 2.09 1.76 -5.25
N LEU A 116 2.18 2.57 -6.31
CA LEU A 116 2.39 2.06 -7.67
C LEU A 116 3.61 1.12 -7.72
N VAL A 117 4.77 1.56 -7.22
CA VAL A 117 5.99 0.73 -7.22
C VAL A 117 5.86 -0.48 -6.29
N GLY A 118 5.39 -0.30 -5.06
CA GLY A 118 5.31 -1.39 -4.07
C GLY A 118 4.34 -2.50 -4.49
N ILE A 119 3.15 -2.13 -4.95
CA ILE A 119 2.11 -3.06 -5.40
C ILE A 119 2.58 -3.78 -6.67
N THR A 120 3.13 -3.06 -7.66
CA THR A 120 3.61 -3.69 -8.90
C THR A 120 4.77 -4.64 -8.65
N ALA A 121 5.65 -4.34 -7.70
CA ALA A 121 6.68 -5.27 -7.26
C ALA A 121 6.05 -6.56 -6.65
N ALA A 122 5.04 -6.42 -5.79
CA ALA A 122 4.32 -7.57 -5.24
C ALA A 122 3.59 -8.38 -6.33
N MET A 123 3.05 -7.73 -7.38
CA MET A 123 2.41 -8.39 -8.52
C MET A 123 3.34 -9.35 -9.29
N VAL A 124 4.66 -9.13 -9.24
CA VAL A 124 5.65 -10.05 -9.83
C VAL A 124 5.60 -11.40 -9.10
N HIS A 125 5.41 -11.41 -7.78
CA HIS A 125 5.21 -12.63 -6.98
C HIS A 125 3.83 -13.25 -7.17
N ALA A 126 2.83 -12.43 -7.52
CA ALA A 126 1.46 -12.88 -7.76
C ALA A 126 1.29 -13.64 -9.07
N ASN A 127 2.36 -13.78 -9.87
CA ASN A 127 2.27 -14.38 -11.19
C ASN A 127 1.79 -15.85 -11.10
N PRO A 128 0.63 -16.21 -11.67
CA PRO A 128 0.04 -17.54 -11.57
C PRO A 128 0.89 -18.63 -12.23
N ALA A 129 1.72 -18.27 -13.22
CA ALA A 129 2.66 -19.22 -13.80
C ALA A 129 3.59 -19.80 -12.69
N LEU A 130 3.84 -19.03 -11.62
CA LEU A 130 4.61 -19.45 -10.44
C LEU A 130 3.91 -20.54 -9.59
N LYS A 131 2.57 -20.65 -9.67
CA LYS A 131 1.76 -21.51 -8.80
C LYS A 131 1.14 -22.72 -9.51
N ILE A 132 1.15 -22.78 -10.84
CA ILE A 132 0.64 -23.92 -11.61
C ILE A 132 1.66 -25.06 -11.57
N LYS A 133 1.75 -25.80 -10.45
CA LYS A 133 2.11 -27.24 -10.37
C LYS A 133 2.18 -27.83 -8.95
N LYS A 134 1.79 -27.12 -7.88
CA LYS A 134 1.54 -27.77 -6.57
C LYS A 134 0.11 -28.35 -6.51
N LYS A 135 -0.21 -29.34 -7.35
CA LYS A 135 -1.34 -30.29 -7.14
C LYS A 135 -1.33 -31.41 -8.18
N LYS A 136 -0.56 -32.48 -7.90
CA LYS A 136 -0.93 -33.90 -8.07
C LYS A 136 0.29 -34.78 -7.79
N VAL A 137 0.46 -35.18 -6.53
CA VAL A 137 0.88 -36.55 -6.23
C VAL A 137 -0.06 -37.03 -5.12
N ILE A 138 -1.16 -37.64 -5.53
CA ILE A 138 -1.80 -38.66 -4.70
C ILE A 138 -1.08 -39.94 -5.11
N SER A 139 -0.23 -40.47 -4.24
CA SER A 139 0.17 -41.87 -4.31
C SER A 139 -0.12 -42.50 -2.96
N LYS A 140 -1.19 -43.30 -2.95
CA LYS A 140 -1.42 -44.34 -1.95
C LYS A 140 -0.25 -45.31 -2.01
N THR A 141 0.43 -45.52 -0.90
CA THR A 141 0.87 -46.87 -0.50
C THR A 141 0.99 -46.93 1.01
N LYS A 142 0.23 -47.84 1.61
CA LYS A 142 0.52 -48.43 2.92
C LYS A 142 1.83 -49.21 2.77
N ASP A 143 2.71 -49.15 3.76
CA ASP A 143 3.07 -50.35 4.53
C ASP A 143 3.90 -49.96 5.77
N LYS A 144 3.61 -50.69 6.86
CA LYS A 144 4.29 -50.67 8.16
C LYS A 144 5.69 -51.25 8.03
N VAL A 145 6.67 -50.72 8.77
CA VAL A 145 7.58 -51.52 9.62
C VAL A 145 8.03 -50.67 10.82
N ASP A 146 7.94 -51.25 12.02
CA ASP A 146 8.56 -50.79 13.27
C ASP A 146 10.10 -50.79 13.19
N LEU A 147 10.77 -49.97 14.03
CA LEU A 147 11.88 -50.37 14.92
C LEU A 147 12.48 -49.14 15.64
N GLN A 148 12.29 -49.15 16.96
CA GLN A 148 13.17 -48.80 18.10
C GLN A 148 14.27 -47.72 18.02
N GLU A 149 14.15 -46.79 18.99
CA GLU A 149 15.15 -46.26 19.94
C GLU A 149 16.63 -46.18 19.54
N GLU A 150 17.22 -44.98 19.69
CA GLU A 150 18.35 -44.77 20.60
C GLU A 150 18.50 -43.26 20.95
N GLU A 151 18.69 -43.00 22.25
CA GLU A 151 19.12 -41.74 22.83
C GLU A 151 20.59 -41.46 22.46
N ASP A 152 20.97 -40.20 22.25
CA ASP A 152 22.14 -39.68 22.98
C ASP A 152 22.08 -38.16 23.11
N GLY A 153 22.34 -37.69 24.32
CA GLY A 153 22.37 -36.28 24.68
C GLY A 153 23.79 -35.74 24.69
N GLN A 154 23.97 -34.45 24.36
CA GLN A 154 25.03 -33.68 25.00
C GLN A 154 24.78 -32.17 24.92
N GLN A 155 24.59 -31.58 26.09
CA GLN A 155 24.85 -30.18 26.44
C GLN A 155 26.37 -29.95 26.50
N VAL A 156 26.87 -28.79 26.04
CA VAL A 156 27.95 -28.01 26.68
C VAL A 156 27.83 -26.53 26.24
N VAL A 157 27.36 -25.62 27.11
CA VAL A 157 28.07 -24.65 27.99
C VAL A 157 28.48 -23.31 27.34
N GLU A 158 28.01 -22.24 27.98
CA GLU A 158 28.30 -20.81 27.80
C GLU A 158 29.77 -20.44 28.08
N HIS A 159 30.25 -19.36 27.45
CA HIS A 159 31.11 -18.39 28.15
C HIS A 159 30.90 -16.99 27.59
N GLY A 160 30.61 -16.05 28.50
CA GLY A 160 30.65 -14.62 28.24
C GLY A 160 32.02 -14.02 28.59
N SER A 161 32.29 -12.84 28.04
CA SER A 161 33.16 -11.85 28.66
C SER A 161 32.91 -10.46 28.05
N GLU A 162 32.70 -9.50 28.95
CA GLU A 162 32.79 -8.03 28.80
C GLU A 162 34.22 -7.63 28.29
N ALA A 163 34.59 -6.43 27.86
CA ALA A 163 34.10 -5.07 28.04
C ALA A 163 34.81 -4.09 27.06
N CYS A 164 34.26 -2.87 27.02
CA CYS A 164 34.92 -1.56 26.87
C CYS A 164 35.28 -0.97 25.49
N THR A 165 34.85 0.29 25.37
CA THR A 165 34.97 1.30 24.30
C THR A 165 36.37 1.95 24.26
N PRO A 166 36.65 2.76 23.22
CA PRO A 166 36.53 4.20 23.44
C PRO A 166 35.87 5.00 22.29
N THR A 167 35.49 6.20 22.70
CA THR A 167 34.80 7.32 22.06
C THR A 167 35.48 7.93 20.83
N GLU A 168 34.66 8.43 19.88
CA GLU A 168 34.91 9.68 19.16
C GLU A 168 33.59 10.23 18.56
N SER A 169 33.57 11.53 18.27
CA SER A 169 32.45 12.42 18.54
C SER A 169 31.89 13.18 17.30
N VAL A 170 30.60 13.52 17.38
CA VAL A 170 29.83 14.64 16.76
C VAL A 170 29.51 14.63 15.25
N ASN A 171 28.21 14.49 14.91
CA ASN A 171 27.35 15.58 14.37
C ASN A 171 25.91 15.08 14.12
N GLU A 172 24.97 15.51 14.98
CA GLU A 172 23.52 15.29 14.86
C GLU A 172 22.89 16.29 13.89
N GLU A 173 22.21 15.78 12.86
CA GLU A 173 21.24 16.53 12.06
C GLU A 173 19.80 16.11 12.43
N ALA A 174 18.93 17.12 12.51
CA ALA A 174 17.56 17.16 13.01
C ALA A 174 16.70 15.89 12.86
N GLN A 175 16.27 15.36 14.01
CA GLN A 175 15.15 14.42 14.16
C GLN A 175 13.88 15.19 14.62
N PRO A 176 12.67 14.75 14.24
CA PRO A 176 11.44 15.23 14.88
C PRO A 176 11.36 14.76 16.35
N PRO A 177 10.67 15.50 17.23
CA PRO A 177 10.78 15.33 18.69
C PRO A 177 10.31 13.95 19.16
N GLN A 178 11.13 13.31 20.00
CA GLN A 178 10.77 12.13 20.77
C GLN A 178 9.98 12.55 22.01
N GLU A 179 8.78 11.99 22.20
CA GLU A 179 8.01 12.16 23.44
C GLU A 179 7.77 10.84 24.17
N ALA A 180 7.74 10.97 25.49
CA ALA A 180 7.89 9.94 26.50
C ALA A 180 6.75 8.91 26.54
N THR A 181 7.13 7.65 26.79
CA THR A 181 6.20 6.56 27.07
C THR A 181 5.69 6.66 28.51
N SER A 182 4.37 6.82 28.70
CA SER A 182 3.71 6.51 29.97
C SER A 182 2.86 5.24 29.81
N SER A 183 3.17 4.24 30.63
CA SER A 183 2.48 2.97 30.74
C SER A 183 1.22 3.12 31.59
N GLY A 184 0.04 2.79 31.05
CA GLY A 184 -1.22 2.73 31.79
C GLY A 184 -1.96 1.43 31.49
N LYS A 185 -2.16 0.61 32.52
CA LYS A 185 -2.82 -0.71 32.49
C LYS A 185 -4.30 -0.58 32.10
N GLY A 186 -4.79 -1.61 31.39
CA GLY A 186 -6.15 -1.68 30.86
C GLY A 186 -7.26 -1.66 31.91
N HIS A 187 -8.43 -1.16 31.48
CA HIS A 187 -9.75 -1.52 31.96
C HIS A 187 -10.74 -1.37 30.81
N ASP A 188 -11.59 -2.39 30.68
CA ASP A 188 -12.80 -2.47 29.87
C ASP A 188 -13.68 -1.22 30.05
N ASN A 189 -14.18 -0.64 28.96
CA ASN A 189 -15.18 0.42 28.99
C ASN A 189 -15.94 0.48 27.65
N THR A 190 -17.12 -0.12 27.68
CA THR A 190 -18.22 0.05 26.72
C THR A 190 -18.44 1.53 26.37
N LEU A 191 -18.14 1.91 25.12
CA LEU A 191 -18.33 3.27 24.60
C LEU A 191 -19.80 3.49 24.21
N GLY A 192 -20.48 4.37 24.93
CA GLY A 192 -21.80 4.89 24.59
C GLY A 192 -21.76 5.83 23.39
N MET A 193 -21.81 5.27 22.19
CA MET A 193 -21.99 6.00 20.93
C MET A 193 -23.36 5.66 20.33
N GLU A 194 -24.43 6.04 21.02
CA GLU A 194 -25.79 6.05 20.48
C GLU A 194 -26.22 7.50 20.26
N LYS A 195 -26.02 7.99 19.03
CA LYS A 195 -26.79 9.03 18.32
C LYS A 195 -25.91 9.74 17.28
N LEU A 196 -25.79 9.13 16.11
CA LEU A 196 -25.63 9.83 14.84
C LEU A 196 -26.55 9.14 13.83
N SER A 197 -27.85 9.34 13.99
CA SER A 197 -28.85 9.03 12.96
C SER A 197 -29.03 10.29 12.10
N VAL A 198 -28.62 10.22 10.84
CA VAL A 198 -28.92 11.25 9.84
C VAL A 198 -30.23 10.84 9.17
N THR A 199 -31.25 11.68 9.30
CA THR A 199 -32.55 11.54 8.64
C THR A 199 -32.44 11.89 7.16
N GLU A 200 -33.00 11.04 6.31
CA GLU A 200 -33.13 11.26 4.86
C GLU A 200 -34.38 12.11 4.59
N ASP A 201 -34.21 13.26 3.92
CA ASP A 201 -35.31 14.01 3.33
C ASP A 201 -35.42 13.64 1.85
N THR A 202 -36.54 13.03 1.50
CA THR A 202 -36.96 12.72 0.13
C THR A 202 -37.59 13.96 -0.52
N ALA A 203 -37.16 14.29 -1.74
CA ALA A 203 -37.88 15.21 -2.62
C ALA A 203 -38.02 14.59 -4.02
N ASP A 204 -39.29 14.43 -4.42
CA ASP A 204 -39.75 14.02 -5.74
C ASP A 204 -39.36 15.04 -6.82
N ALA A 205 -38.93 14.53 -7.98
CA ALA A 205 -39.04 15.25 -9.24
C ALA A 205 -39.19 14.25 -10.41
N ALA A 206 -40.40 14.17 -10.95
CA ALA A 206 -40.72 13.49 -12.20
C ALA A 206 -40.20 14.30 -13.40
N THR A 207 -39.57 13.65 -14.39
CA THR A 207 -39.51 14.14 -15.79
C THR A 207 -39.15 12.99 -16.75
N THR A 208 -40.16 12.63 -17.53
CA THR A 208 -40.17 12.27 -18.97
C THR A 208 -39.17 11.26 -19.53
N THR A 209 -39.71 10.11 -19.93
CA THR A 209 -39.12 9.09 -20.80
C THR A 209 -39.01 9.55 -22.25
N GLU A 210 -37.80 9.54 -22.81
CA GLU A 210 -37.55 9.57 -24.25
C GLU A 210 -36.89 8.25 -24.67
N GLU A 211 -37.52 7.56 -25.61
CA GLU A 211 -37.26 6.18 -26.00
C GLU A 211 -36.18 6.14 -27.11
N LEU A 212 -35.04 5.50 -26.84
CA LEU A 212 -33.93 5.33 -27.79
C LEU A 212 -34.17 4.12 -28.73
N PRO A 213 -33.86 4.23 -30.03
CA PRO A 213 -34.07 3.16 -31.00
C PRO A 213 -33.07 1.99 -30.83
N PRO A 214 -33.45 0.76 -31.24
CA PRO A 214 -32.71 -0.46 -30.92
C PRO A 214 -31.38 -0.58 -31.70
N PRO A 215 -30.32 -1.12 -31.08
CA PRO A 215 -29.02 -1.24 -31.72
C PRO A 215 -29.00 -2.37 -32.76
N THR A 216 -28.56 -2.01 -33.96
CA THR A 216 -28.28 -2.88 -35.10
C THR A 216 -27.14 -3.86 -34.79
N LYS A 217 -27.34 -5.13 -35.17
CA LYS A 217 -26.41 -6.25 -34.98
C LYS A 217 -25.09 -5.99 -35.72
N SER A 218 -24.07 -5.54 -35.01
CA SER A 218 -22.70 -5.48 -35.50
C SER A 218 -21.89 -6.67 -34.98
N ALA A 219 -21.00 -7.16 -35.86
CA ALA A 219 -20.35 -8.45 -35.80
C ALA A 219 -19.64 -8.77 -34.48
N VAL A 220 -19.87 -10.00 -33.99
CA VAL A 220 -19.18 -10.59 -32.84
C VAL A 220 -17.69 -10.70 -33.14
N LYS A 221 -16.91 -9.71 -32.71
CA LYS A 221 -15.46 -9.85 -32.54
C LYS A 221 -15.23 -10.99 -31.54
N LYS A 222 -14.43 -11.99 -31.92
CA LYS A 222 -13.96 -13.06 -31.03
C LYS A 222 -13.50 -12.42 -29.71
N LYS A 223 -14.21 -12.69 -28.61
CA LYS A 223 -13.78 -12.32 -27.26
C LYS A 223 -12.35 -12.84 -27.08
N GLY A 224 -11.38 -11.93 -27.05
CA GLY A 224 -10.04 -12.27 -26.61
C GLY A 224 -10.13 -12.97 -25.26
N ARG A 225 -9.28 -13.97 -25.01
CA ARG A 225 -9.20 -14.63 -23.71
C ARG A 225 -9.11 -13.54 -22.63
N SER A 226 -10.15 -13.40 -21.82
CA SER A 226 -10.16 -12.52 -20.65
C SER A 226 -8.89 -12.81 -19.85
N ASN A 227 -8.10 -11.76 -19.60
CA ASN A 227 -6.92 -11.90 -18.74
C ASN A 227 -7.39 -12.30 -17.37
N ARG A 228 -6.97 -13.49 -16.93
CA ARG A 228 -7.42 -14.03 -15.65
C ARG A 228 -6.81 -13.31 -14.44
N HIS A 229 -5.84 -12.39 -14.59
CA HIS A 229 -5.05 -11.82 -13.48
C HIS A 229 -4.53 -10.41 -13.77
N GLN A 230 -5.37 -9.56 -14.39
CA GLN A 230 -5.04 -8.15 -14.63
C GLN A 230 -5.38 -7.33 -13.37
N VAL A 231 -4.40 -6.61 -12.82
CA VAL A 231 -4.64 -5.67 -11.71
C VAL A 231 -4.76 -4.26 -12.28
N THR A 232 -5.82 -3.56 -11.89
CA THR A 232 -6.00 -2.14 -12.15
C THR A 232 -5.63 -1.36 -10.89
N ILE A 233 -4.61 -0.51 -10.98
CA ILE A 233 -4.22 0.41 -9.91
C ILE A 233 -4.73 1.79 -10.27
N VAL A 234 -5.63 2.32 -9.45
CA VAL A 234 -6.18 3.67 -9.59
C VAL A 234 -5.51 4.57 -8.56
N MET A 235 -4.72 5.54 -9.01
CA MET A 235 -4.01 6.49 -8.17
C MET A 235 -4.84 7.77 -8.06
N GLN A 236 -5.43 8.00 -6.89
CA GLN A 236 -6.24 9.18 -6.59
C GLN A 236 -5.42 10.18 -5.79
N ASP A 237 -5.32 11.41 -6.26
CA ASP A 237 -4.65 12.50 -5.54
C ASP A 237 -5.30 13.84 -5.90
N TYR A 238 -5.15 14.87 -5.06
CA TYR A 238 -5.64 16.21 -5.39
C TYR A 238 -4.65 17.00 -6.26
N VAL A 239 -3.40 16.55 -6.34
CA VAL A 239 -2.34 17.10 -7.19
C VAL A 239 -2.16 16.26 -8.44
N ASP A 240 -1.83 16.90 -9.57
CA ASP A 240 -1.48 16.19 -10.79
C ASP A 240 -0.05 15.65 -10.72
N TRP A 241 0.07 14.36 -10.42
CA TRP A 241 1.34 13.64 -10.39
C TRP A 241 1.71 12.96 -11.71
N SER A 242 0.97 13.20 -12.80
CA SER A 242 1.25 12.59 -14.11
C SER A 242 2.71 12.77 -14.58
N PRO A 243 3.40 13.91 -14.36
CA PRO A 243 4.82 14.06 -14.69
C PRO A 243 5.76 13.08 -13.96
N ILE A 244 5.33 12.53 -12.82
CA ILE A 244 6.10 11.57 -12.02
C ILE A 244 5.62 10.14 -12.27
N LEU A 245 4.30 9.93 -12.27
CA LEU A 245 3.71 8.60 -12.38
C LEU A 245 3.89 8.01 -13.79
N THR A 246 3.82 8.82 -14.85
CA THR A 246 3.94 8.31 -16.23
C THR A 246 5.34 7.73 -16.51
N PRO A 247 6.45 8.47 -16.26
CA PRO A 247 7.78 7.89 -16.45
C PRO A 247 8.05 6.72 -15.49
N MET A 248 7.49 6.77 -14.27
CA MET A 248 7.62 5.68 -13.30
C MET A 248 6.93 4.40 -13.77
N GLU A 249 5.72 4.51 -14.32
CA GLU A 249 5.01 3.38 -14.94
C GLU A 249 5.82 2.77 -16.09
N GLU A 250 6.40 3.60 -16.97
CA GLU A 250 7.23 3.11 -18.07
C GLU A 250 8.44 2.30 -17.58
N VAL A 251 9.13 2.78 -16.54
CA VAL A 251 10.24 2.05 -15.90
C VAL A 251 9.75 0.75 -15.28
N ILE A 252 8.64 0.76 -14.54
CA ILE A 252 8.04 -0.44 -13.94
C ILE A 252 7.72 -1.48 -15.01
N ARG A 253 7.02 -1.09 -16.08
CA ARG A 253 6.61 -2.01 -17.16
C ARG A 253 7.82 -2.68 -17.80
N ARG A 254 8.88 -1.91 -18.05
CA ARG A 254 10.12 -2.39 -18.65
C ARG A 254 10.92 -3.29 -17.70
N GLN A 255 11.15 -2.85 -16.46
CA GLN A 255 12.01 -3.58 -15.52
C GLN A 255 11.31 -4.79 -14.88
N MET A 256 10.01 -4.69 -14.59
CA MET A 256 9.23 -5.75 -13.94
C MET A 256 8.50 -6.67 -14.93
N ALA A 257 8.64 -6.43 -16.24
CA ALA A 257 8.00 -7.20 -17.31
C ALA A 257 6.47 -7.31 -17.14
N LEU A 258 5.82 -6.20 -16.77
CA LEU A 258 4.37 -6.10 -16.57
C LEU A 258 3.72 -5.40 -17.77
N GLY A 259 3.23 -6.18 -18.73
CA GLY A 259 2.50 -5.64 -19.87
C GLY A 259 1.07 -5.20 -19.52
N SER A 260 0.38 -4.62 -20.49
CA SER A 260 -1.00 -4.14 -20.31
C SER A 260 -1.98 -5.26 -19.99
N GLU A 261 -1.62 -6.51 -20.30
CA GLU A 261 -2.36 -7.71 -19.94
C GLU A 261 -2.34 -8.02 -18.43
N ARG A 262 -1.36 -7.51 -17.69
CA ARG A 262 -1.19 -7.73 -16.25
C ARG A 262 -1.44 -6.48 -15.41
N LEU A 263 -1.06 -5.31 -15.90
CA LEU A 263 -1.12 -4.05 -15.18
C LEU A 263 -1.87 -3.01 -16.00
N LYS A 264 -2.94 -2.46 -15.43
CA LYS A 264 -3.59 -1.24 -15.87
C LYS A 264 -3.39 -0.16 -14.80
N CYS A 265 -2.96 1.02 -15.22
CA CYS A 265 -2.79 2.16 -14.34
C CYS A 265 -3.79 3.24 -14.76
N GLU A 266 -4.45 3.86 -13.79
CA GLU A 266 -5.36 4.98 -14.00
C GLU A 266 -5.06 6.06 -12.96
N THR A 267 -5.13 7.33 -13.35
CA THR A 267 -5.03 8.46 -12.42
C THR A 267 -6.37 9.17 -12.32
N GLU A 268 -6.70 9.67 -11.14
CA GLU A 268 -7.78 10.63 -10.94
C GLU A 268 -7.28 11.79 -10.09
N VAL A 269 -7.36 12.99 -10.67
CA VAL A 269 -7.00 14.23 -10.00
C VAL A 269 -8.26 14.86 -9.41
N GLY A 270 -8.31 14.98 -8.10
CA GLY A 270 -9.44 15.57 -7.38
C GLY A 270 -9.29 15.46 -5.86
N ASN A 271 -9.91 16.39 -5.14
CA ASN A 271 -9.96 16.31 -3.69
C ASN A 271 -10.97 15.24 -3.26
N VAL A 272 -10.51 14.20 -2.59
CA VAL A 272 -11.37 13.08 -2.15
C VAL A 272 -12.47 13.51 -1.18
N LEU A 273 -12.26 14.61 -0.45
CA LEU A 273 -13.27 15.18 0.45
C LEU A 273 -14.44 15.84 -0.30
N ASP A 274 -14.35 16.06 -1.62
CA ASP A 274 -15.42 16.60 -2.44
C ASP A 274 -16.45 15.53 -2.84
N LEU A 275 -16.11 14.24 -2.69
CA LEU A 275 -17.02 13.11 -2.96
C LEU A 275 -17.63 13.16 -4.37
N SER A 276 -16.78 13.39 -5.36
CA SER A 276 -17.18 13.41 -6.77
C SER A 276 -17.90 12.11 -7.17
N GLN A 277 -18.78 12.20 -8.16
CA GLN A 277 -19.44 11.01 -8.70
C GLN A 277 -18.43 9.98 -9.22
N SER A 278 -17.36 10.43 -9.88
CA SER A 278 -16.28 9.57 -10.37
C SER A 278 -15.63 8.77 -9.25
N LEU A 279 -15.31 9.43 -8.12
CA LEU A 279 -14.73 8.77 -6.95
C LEU A 279 -15.67 7.69 -6.39
N LEU A 280 -16.96 8.01 -6.24
CA LEU A 280 -17.95 7.05 -5.73
C LEU A 280 -18.11 5.84 -6.66
N GLU A 281 -18.08 6.04 -7.98
CA GLU A 281 -18.10 4.95 -8.96
C GLU A 281 -16.86 4.06 -8.88
N ARG A 282 -15.70 4.64 -8.56
CA ARG A 282 -14.45 3.88 -8.36
C ARG A 282 -14.47 3.07 -7.06
N ILE A 283 -14.95 3.67 -5.98
CA ILE A 283 -15.14 2.99 -4.69
C ILE A 283 -16.02 1.75 -4.88
N ALA A 284 -17.15 1.90 -5.60
CA ALA A 284 -18.10 0.82 -5.85
C ALA A 284 -17.55 -0.33 -6.73
N ARG A 285 -16.36 -0.15 -7.34
CA ARG A 285 -15.69 -1.16 -8.18
C ARG A 285 -14.39 -1.68 -7.57
N ALA A 286 -13.95 -1.13 -6.44
CA ALA A 286 -12.67 -1.47 -5.84
C ALA A 286 -12.76 -2.78 -5.04
N ASP A 287 -11.82 -3.68 -5.26
CA ASP A 287 -11.60 -4.88 -4.44
C ASP A 287 -10.73 -4.56 -3.21
N LEU A 288 -9.89 -3.54 -3.34
CA LEU A 288 -9.06 -2.99 -2.28
C LEU A 288 -9.07 -1.45 -2.35
N ILE A 289 -9.32 -0.81 -1.22
CA ILE A 289 -9.12 0.64 -1.06
C ILE A 289 -7.98 0.83 -0.05
N THR A 290 -6.99 1.65 -0.39
CA THR A 290 -5.84 1.89 0.47
C THR A 290 -5.82 3.34 0.96
N PHE A 291 -5.44 3.51 2.23
CA PHE A 291 -5.06 4.76 2.86
C PHE A 291 -3.67 4.56 3.47
N MET A 292 -2.62 4.92 2.74
CA MET A 292 -1.24 4.66 3.17
C MET A 292 -0.46 5.97 3.39
N PHE A 293 -0.38 6.40 4.65
CA PHE A 293 0.20 7.67 5.12
C PHE A 293 -0.50 8.90 4.55
N VAL A 294 -1.84 8.88 4.56
CA VAL A 294 -2.70 10.00 4.12
C VAL A 294 -3.85 10.25 5.08
N LEU A 295 -4.25 9.26 5.89
CA LEU A 295 -5.47 9.36 6.67
C LEU A 295 -5.33 10.45 7.73
N ASN A 296 -4.19 10.50 8.40
CA ASN A 296 -3.82 11.57 9.32
C ASN A 296 -3.92 12.98 8.71
N GLU A 297 -3.54 13.14 7.44
CA GLU A 297 -3.65 14.42 6.71
C GLU A 297 -5.11 14.78 6.43
N LEU A 298 -5.92 13.82 6.00
CA LEU A 298 -7.36 14.03 5.78
C LEU A 298 -8.09 14.43 7.07
N PHE A 299 -7.70 13.87 8.22
CA PHE A 299 -8.34 14.17 9.50
C PHE A 299 -8.08 15.59 10.05
N GLN A 300 -7.31 16.43 9.34
CA GLN A 300 -7.33 17.88 9.57
C GLN A 300 -8.74 18.46 9.37
N ASP A 301 -9.53 17.92 8.43
CA ASP A 301 -10.99 18.14 8.36
C ASP A 301 -11.75 16.89 8.81
N LYS A 302 -11.84 16.72 10.13
CA LYS A 302 -12.52 15.57 10.75
C LYS A 302 -13.94 15.34 10.23
N LYS A 303 -14.72 16.40 9.99
CA LYS A 303 -16.13 16.27 9.60
C LYS A 303 -16.24 15.71 8.19
N ARG A 304 -15.50 16.28 7.23
CA ARG A 304 -15.52 15.81 5.84
C ARG A 304 -14.87 14.43 5.72
N THR A 305 -13.83 14.15 6.49
CA THR A 305 -13.17 12.84 6.47
C THR A 305 -14.05 11.74 7.04
N MET A 306 -14.79 11.99 8.12
CA MET A 306 -15.79 11.02 8.61
C MET A 306 -16.92 10.79 7.60
N LEU A 307 -17.34 11.84 6.87
CA LEU A 307 -18.30 11.69 5.78
C LEU A 307 -17.72 10.85 4.63
N LEU A 308 -16.46 11.07 4.25
CA LEU A 308 -15.75 10.28 3.25
C LEU A 308 -15.68 8.81 3.64
N VAL A 309 -15.23 8.51 4.85
CA VAL A 309 -15.17 7.14 5.37
C VAL A 309 -16.56 6.49 5.35
N ALA A 310 -17.60 7.19 5.81
CA ALA A 310 -18.96 6.67 5.78
C ALA A 310 -19.45 6.36 4.36
N LYS A 311 -19.17 7.25 3.40
CA LYS A 311 -19.52 7.04 1.98
C LYS A 311 -18.73 5.91 1.34
N ILE A 312 -17.46 5.76 1.69
CA ILE A 312 -16.63 4.63 1.26
C ILE A 312 -17.23 3.32 1.75
N VAL A 313 -17.43 3.18 3.07
CA VAL A 313 -17.94 1.95 3.67
C VAL A 313 -19.34 1.59 3.16
N ALA A 314 -20.17 2.59 2.85
CA ALA A 314 -21.49 2.37 2.26
C ALA A 314 -21.43 1.88 0.79
N ALA A 315 -20.48 2.39 0.00
CA ALA A 315 -20.36 2.08 -1.42
C ALA A 315 -19.44 0.88 -1.73
N MET A 316 -18.58 0.47 -0.80
CA MET A 316 -17.69 -0.69 -0.96
C MET A 316 -18.49 -1.97 -1.26
N PRO A 317 -18.05 -2.80 -2.22
CA PRO A 317 -18.62 -4.13 -2.42
C PRO A 317 -18.44 -5.02 -1.18
N SER A 318 -19.44 -5.86 -0.87
CA SER A 318 -19.28 -6.89 0.17
C SER A 318 -18.10 -7.82 -0.18
N GLY A 319 -17.24 -8.07 0.80
CA GLY A 319 -16.00 -8.82 0.65
C GLY A 319 -14.80 -8.03 0.12
N ALA A 320 -14.98 -6.76 -0.29
CA ALA A 320 -13.85 -5.87 -0.59
C ALA A 320 -13.07 -5.51 0.68
N HIS A 321 -11.82 -5.09 0.53
CA HIS A 321 -10.93 -4.78 1.64
C HIS A 321 -10.59 -3.30 1.71
N MET A 322 -10.33 -2.82 2.93
CA MET A 322 -9.75 -1.51 3.17
C MET A 322 -8.46 -1.66 3.96
N LEU A 323 -7.35 -1.23 3.39
CA LEU A 323 -6.03 -1.23 4.02
C LEU A 323 -5.72 0.18 4.52
N VAL A 324 -5.50 0.33 5.82
CA VAL A 324 -5.07 1.59 6.42
C VAL A 324 -3.71 1.38 7.06
N VAL A 325 -2.73 2.17 6.62
CA VAL A 325 -1.37 2.19 7.18
C VAL A 325 -1.01 3.64 7.39
N ASP A 326 -0.71 4.03 8.61
CA ASP A 326 -0.34 5.41 8.92
C ASP A 326 0.59 5.45 10.13
N SER A 327 1.13 6.62 10.44
CA SER A 327 2.04 6.83 11.56
C SER A 327 1.46 6.26 12.87
N ALA A 328 2.22 5.41 13.56
CA ALA A 328 1.87 5.00 14.93
C ALA A 328 2.24 6.09 15.96
N GLY A 329 2.59 7.29 15.53
CA GLY A 329 2.95 8.42 16.39
C GLY A 329 1.80 9.42 16.57
N SER A 330 2.11 10.53 17.22
CA SER A 330 1.16 11.61 17.51
C SER A 330 0.55 12.27 16.27
N PHE A 331 1.11 12.04 15.08
CA PHE A 331 0.54 12.50 13.81
C PHE A 331 -0.87 11.93 13.55
N SER A 332 -1.16 10.74 14.06
CA SER A 332 -2.46 10.08 13.89
C SER A 332 -3.36 10.20 15.12
N ASN A 333 -3.03 11.11 16.05
CA ASN A 333 -3.88 11.48 17.16
C ASN A 333 -5.01 12.39 16.69
N LEU A 334 -6.21 12.11 17.18
CA LEU A 334 -7.40 12.90 16.95
C LEU A 334 -8.00 13.33 18.29
N GLN A 335 -8.25 14.63 18.43
CA GLN A 335 -8.96 15.15 19.59
C GLN A 335 -10.48 14.98 19.40
N VAL A 336 -11.12 14.37 20.40
CA VAL A 336 -12.58 14.18 20.47
C VAL A 336 -13.04 14.61 21.86
N GLY A 337 -13.57 15.84 21.93
CA GLY A 337 -13.82 16.49 23.21
C GLY A 337 -12.51 16.70 23.97
N GLU A 338 -12.44 16.20 25.20
CA GLU A 338 -11.27 16.31 26.07
C GLU A 338 -10.29 15.14 25.92
N ARG A 339 -10.62 14.12 25.12
CA ARG A 339 -9.81 12.92 24.97
C ARG A 339 -9.12 12.88 23.62
N VAL A 340 -7.95 12.25 23.59
CA VAL A 340 -7.15 12.00 22.38
C VAL A 340 -7.23 10.53 22.05
N TYR A 341 -7.55 10.22 20.80
CA TYR A 341 -7.67 8.86 20.28
C TYR A 341 -6.79 8.68 19.06
N MET A 342 -6.32 7.46 18.83
CA MET A 342 -5.73 7.15 17.53
C MET A 342 -6.83 7.09 16.47
N VAL A 343 -6.55 7.61 15.28
CA VAL A 343 -7.51 7.70 14.18
C VAL A 343 -8.18 6.36 13.83
N TYR A 344 -7.42 5.26 13.89
CA TYR A 344 -7.94 3.92 13.61
C TYR A 344 -9.04 3.50 14.58
N MET A 345 -9.05 4.03 15.81
CA MET A 345 -10.08 3.68 16.80
C MET A 345 -11.47 4.10 16.31
N LEU A 346 -11.60 5.13 15.47
CA LEU A 346 -12.89 5.48 14.87
C LEU A 346 -13.34 4.46 13.84
N LEU A 347 -12.40 3.93 13.05
CA LEU A 347 -12.67 2.93 12.03
C LEU A 347 -13.01 1.56 12.63
N ASP A 348 -12.34 1.19 13.72
CA ASP A 348 -12.55 -0.08 14.45
C ASP A 348 -14.00 -0.22 15.00
N HIS A 349 -14.73 0.89 15.17
CA HIS A 349 -16.13 0.88 15.65
C HIS A 349 -17.17 0.85 14.52
N LEU A 350 -16.76 0.82 13.24
CA LEU A 350 -17.69 0.76 12.12
C LEU A 350 -18.23 -0.66 11.96
N ARG A 351 -19.53 -0.84 12.25
CA ARG A 351 -20.20 -2.16 12.27
C ARG A 351 -20.19 -2.92 10.95
N ASP A 352 -20.02 -2.20 9.84
CA ASP A 352 -19.99 -2.74 8.49
C ASP A 352 -18.62 -3.27 8.07
N LEU A 353 -17.60 -3.12 8.93
CA LEU A 353 -16.24 -3.55 8.68
C LEU A 353 -15.82 -4.63 9.68
N GLU A 354 -15.38 -5.76 9.16
CA GLU A 354 -14.70 -6.81 9.92
C GLU A 354 -13.19 -6.51 9.96
N ILE A 355 -12.58 -6.49 11.14
CA ILE A 355 -11.13 -6.38 11.28
C ILE A 355 -10.52 -7.75 10.94
N VAL A 356 -9.82 -7.82 9.81
CA VAL A 356 -9.12 -9.04 9.35
C VAL A 356 -7.71 -9.11 9.94
N TYR A 357 -7.04 -7.96 10.07
CA TYR A 357 -5.73 -7.86 10.69
C TYR A 357 -5.56 -6.48 11.32
N GLN A 358 -4.88 -6.42 12.46
CA GLN A 358 -4.51 -5.16 13.10
C GLN A 358 -3.18 -5.29 13.84
N ASP A 359 -2.39 -4.21 13.79
CA ASP A 359 -1.26 -3.97 14.68
C ASP A 359 -1.20 -2.46 14.95
N ASP A 360 -1.04 -2.08 16.22
CA ASP A 360 -1.08 -0.69 16.66
C ASP A 360 0.27 0.00 16.47
N SER A 361 1.37 -0.75 16.41
CA SER A 361 2.70 -0.16 16.27
C SER A 361 3.75 -1.17 15.80
N THR A 362 4.02 -1.16 14.50
CA THR A 362 5.07 -1.95 13.87
C THR A 362 6.18 -1.04 13.34
N TRP A 363 7.43 -1.48 13.46
CA TRP A 363 8.57 -0.81 12.82
C TRP A 363 8.92 -1.50 11.51
N TYR A 364 8.82 -0.78 10.40
CA TYR A 364 9.47 -1.14 9.15
C TYR A 364 10.92 -0.62 9.16
N ARG A 365 11.87 -1.53 8.99
CA ARG A 365 13.30 -1.22 8.88
C ARG A 365 13.75 -1.45 7.44
N CYS A 366 14.27 -0.40 6.79
CA CYS A 366 14.87 -0.55 5.47
C CYS A 366 16.07 -1.51 5.58
N PRO A 367 16.22 -2.49 4.67
CA PRO A 367 17.33 -3.43 4.73
C PRO A 367 18.69 -2.69 4.73
N PRO A 368 19.65 -3.05 5.58
CA PRO A 368 20.94 -2.35 5.64
C PRO A 368 21.83 -2.63 4.42
N THR A 369 21.51 -3.68 3.66
CA THR A 369 22.29 -4.14 2.50
C THR A 369 21.94 -3.43 1.20
N VAL A 370 20.89 -2.61 1.17
CA VAL A 370 20.50 -1.87 -0.03
C VAL A 370 21.19 -0.52 -0.12
N THR A 371 21.36 -0.03 -1.33
CA THR A 371 21.99 1.26 -1.63
C THR A 371 21.02 2.17 -2.38
N TYR A 372 20.94 3.42 -1.93
CA TYR A 372 20.16 4.48 -2.56
C TYR A 372 20.90 5.82 -2.45
N PRO A 373 20.74 6.78 -3.40
CA PRO A 373 21.46 8.06 -3.34
C PRO A 373 21.15 8.93 -2.11
N LEU A 374 20.02 8.69 -1.46
CA LEU A 374 19.58 9.40 -0.26
C LEU A 374 19.39 8.42 0.89
N LYS A 375 19.46 8.94 2.12
CA LYS A 375 19.17 8.17 3.33
C LYS A 375 17.75 7.60 3.27
N LEU A 376 17.63 6.28 3.34
CA LEU A 376 16.36 5.59 3.49
C LEU A 376 15.88 5.74 4.93
N GLU A 377 14.61 6.07 5.12
CA GLU A 377 14.01 6.25 6.44
C GLU A 377 13.28 4.99 6.90
N ASN A 378 13.47 4.65 8.17
CA ASN A 378 12.66 3.64 8.83
C ASN A 378 11.31 4.26 9.22
N MET A 379 10.26 3.45 9.27
CA MET A 379 8.91 3.94 9.55
C MET A 379 8.30 3.17 10.70
N ARG A 380 7.64 3.89 11.62
CA ARG A 380 6.76 3.29 12.62
C ARG A 380 5.32 3.55 12.22
N HIS A 381 4.57 2.50 11.94
CA HIS A 381 3.19 2.61 11.49
C HIS A 381 2.28 1.71 12.29
N PHE A 382 1.00 2.06 12.37
CA PHE A 382 -0.04 1.08 12.65
C PHE A 382 -0.51 0.49 11.33
N ILE A 383 -1.22 -0.63 11.40
CA ILE A 383 -1.89 -1.23 10.26
C ILE A 383 -3.26 -1.74 10.66
N ARG A 384 -4.21 -1.57 9.75
CA ARG A 384 -5.54 -2.16 9.78
C ARG A 384 -5.88 -2.70 8.42
N ILE A 385 -6.32 -3.96 8.38
CA ILE A 385 -6.93 -4.56 7.19
C ILE A 385 -8.36 -4.87 7.57
N TYR A 386 -9.30 -4.13 6.99
CA TYR A 386 -10.72 -4.37 7.14
C TYR A 386 -11.27 -5.12 5.93
N LYS A 387 -12.35 -5.85 6.14
CA LYS A 387 -13.18 -6.43 5.10
C LYS A 387 -14.61 -5.92 5.25
N LYS A 388 -15.20 -5.45 4.14
CA LYS A 388 -16.60 -5.05 4.10
C LYS A 388 -17.49 -6.29 4.26
N LEU A 389 -18.43 -6.23 5.21
CA LEU A 389 -19.42 -7.27 5.48
C LEU A 389 -20.46 -7.38 4.35
#